data_AF-A0A963M9J3-F1
#
_entry.id   AF-A0A963M9J3-F1
#
_cell.length_a   1.000
_cell.length_b   1.000
_cell.length_c   1.000
_cell.angle_alpha   90.00
_cell.angle_beta   90.00
_cell.angle_gamma   90.00
#
_symmetry.space_group_name_H-M   'P 1'
#
loop_
_entity.id
_entity.type
_entity.pdbx_description
1 polymer ?
#
loop_
_entity_poly.entity_id
_entity_poly.type
_entity_poly.pdbx_seq_one_letter_code
_entity_poly.pdbx_strand_id
1 'polypeptide(L)'
;GLEIKVFPGSSLVKAQEQWKAMQTGQIDMTSFPLDYASGFHPQFGATLMPGLVKGHAHARRINDSAFMKDIKAIIEQGGVHVLADAWLAGAFGSKDKCIKRPEDAAGLKVRSAGSTFAQMWAGAGASIVSIPSSEVYNALQQGVAQATDT
;
A
#
# COMPACT_ATOMS: atom_id res chain seq x y z
N GLY A 1 -15.73 2.73 30.06
CA GLY A 1 -14.63 3.28 29.24
C GLY A 1 -14.63 2.61 27.88
N LEU A 2 -13.82 3.09 26.94
CA LEU A 2 -13.59 2.44 25.64
C LEU A 2 -12.51 1.36 25.79
N GLU A 3 -12.80 0.13 25.33
CA GLU A 3 -11.82 -0.95 25.23
C GLU A 3 -11.52 -1.23 23.76
N ILE A 4 -10.24 -1.21 23.38
CA ILE A 4 -9.79 -1.50 22.01
C ILE A 4 -9.03 -2.82 22.02
N LYS A 5 -9.53 -3.80 21.26
CA LYS A 5 -8.86 -5.09 21.06
C LYS A 5 -8.13 -5.10 19.72
N VAL A 6 -6.83 -5.35 19.76
CA VAL A 6 -5.96 -5.34 18.56
C VAL A 6 -5.77 -6.75 18.01
N PHE A 7 -5.95 -6.90 16.70
CA PHE A 7 -5.77 -8.16 15.97
C PHE A 7 -4.65 -8.03 14.93
N PRO A 8 -3.38 -8.30 15.29
CA PRO A 8 -2.24 -8.12 14.40
C PRO A 8 -2.15 -9.22 13.33
N GLY A 9 -1.31 -9.02 12.31
CA GLY A 9 -0.95 -10.06 11.35
C GLY A 9 -2.11 -10.59 10.50
N SER A 10 -3.13 -9.76 10.26
CA SER A 10 -4.37 -10.17 9.59
C SER A 10 -5.09 -11.35 10.28
N SER A 11 -5.04 -11.42 11.62
CA SER A 11 -5.66 -12.51 12.38
C SER A 11 -7.18 -12.42 12.46
N LEU A 12 -7.78 -11.26 12.14
CA LEU A 12 -9.24 -11.05 12.13
C LEU A 12 -9.81 -11.02 10.71
N VAL A 13 -9.30 -10.12 9.86
CA VAL A 13 -9.68 -9.98 8.44
C VAL A 13 -8.42 -9.82 7.60
N LYS A 14 -8.38 -10.47 6.42
CA LYS A 14 -7.25 -10.39 5.49
C LYS A 14 -7.09 -8.97 4.94
N ALA A 15 -5.85 -8.53 4.73
CA ALA A 15 -5.54 -7.14 4.37
C ALA A 15 -6.37 -6.58 3.21
N GLN A 16 -6.57 -7.33 2.12
CA GLN A 16 -7.34 -6.87 0.96
C GLN A 16 -8.86 -6.80 1.19
N GLU A 17 -9.37 -7.50 2.20
CA GLU A 17 -10.80 -7.55 2.54
C GLU A 17 -11.20 -6.43 3.52
N GLN A 18 -10.22 -5.84 4.21
CA GLN A 18 -10.46 -4.88 5.29
C GLN A 18 -11.25 -3.64 4.85
N TRP A 19 -11.05 -3.15 3.62
CA TRP A 19 -11.84 -2.01 3.11
C TRP A 19 -13.34 -2.32 3.14
N LYS A 20 -13.77 -3.43 2.51
CA LYS A 20 -15.18 -3.85 2.52
C LYS A 20 -15.69 -4.13 3.93
N ALA A 21 -14.87 -4.76 4.77
CA ALA A 21 -15.22 -5.06 6.15
C ALA A 21 -15.46 -3.79 7.00
N MET A 22 -14.71 -2.71 6.74
CA MET A 22 -14.97 -1.40 7.33
C MET A 22 -16.30 -0.81 6.81
N GLN A 23 -16.53 -0.85 5.49
CA GLN A 23 -17.75 -0.29 4.88
C GLN A 23 -19.04 -0.96 5.38
N THR A 24 -18.99 -2.26 5.71
CA THR A 24 -20.14 -3.02 6.22
C THR A 24 -20.25 -3.01 7.74
N GLY A 25 -19.29 -2.43 8.45
CA GLY A 25 -19.22 -2.47 9.92
C GLY A 25 -18.87 -3.84 10.50
N GLN A 26 -18.30 -4.76 9.70
CA GLN A 26 -17.78 -6.04 10.19
C GLN A 26 -16.55 -5.85 11.09
N ILE A 27 -15.75 -4.81 10.83
CA ILE A 27 -14.66 -4.38 11.70
C ILE A 27 -14.80 -2.88 11.98
N ASP A 28 -14.47 -2.46 13.21
CA ASP A 28 -14.66 -1.07 13.65
C ASP A 28 -13.54 -0.14 13.19
N MET A 29 -12.29 -0.65 13.15
CA MET A 29 -11.08 0.12 12.83
C MET A 29 -10.03 -0.75 12.15
N THR A 30 -9.23 -0.15 11.28
CA THR A 30 -8.04 -0.80 10.71
C THR A 30 -6.89 0.19 10.49
N SER A 31 -5.66 -0.31 10.60
CA SER A 31 -4.47 0.33 10.04
C SER A 31 -4.19 -0.29 8.68
N PHE A 32 -4.56 0.41 7.62
CA PHE A 32 -4.70 -0.15 6.27
C PHE A 32 -3.95 0.69 5.22
N PRO A 33 -3.10 0.07 4.38
CA PRO A 33 -2.54 0.75 3.21
C PRO A 33 -3.66 1.11 2.23
N LEU A 34 -3.95 2.39 2.07
CA LEU A 34 -5.13 2.85 1.33
C LEU A 34 -5.15 2.39 -0.15
N ASP A 35 -3.98 2.26 -0.78
CA ASP A 35 -3.87 1.79 -2.17
C ASP A 35 -4.36 0.35 -2.37
N TYR A 36 -4.48 -0.49 -1.33
CA TYR A 36 -5.14 -1.79 -1.49
C TYR A 36 -6.62 -1.68 -1.85
N ALA A 37 -7.25 -0.52 -1.60
CA ALA A 37 -8.61 -0.22 -2.01
C ALA A 37 -8.69 0.51 -3.36
N SER A 38 -7.59 0.67 -4.10
CA SER A 38 -7.60 1.38 -5.39
C SER A 38 -8.37 0.66 -6.50
N GLY A 39 -8.61 -0.64 -6.34
CA GLY A 39 -9.57 -1.38 -7.19
C GLY A 39 -11.03 -0.94 -7.02
N PHE A 40 -11.40 -0.33 -5.88
CA PHE A 40 -12.72 0.27 -5.65
C PHE A 40 -12.74 1.74 -6.03
N HIS A 41 -11.71 2.48 -5.62
CA HIS A 41 -11.55 3.91 -5.89
C HIS A 41 -10.15 4.18 -6.45
N PRO A 42 -9.98 4.27 -7.78
CA PRO A 42 -8.67 4.44 -8.41
C PRO A 42 -7.85 5.62 -7.88
N GLN A 43 -8.52 6.67 -7.38
CA GLN A 43 -7.92 7.84 -6.76
C GLN A 43 -7.01 7.49 -5.57
N PHE A 44 -7.30 6.40 -4.85
CA PHE A 44 -6.50 5.96 -3.71
C PHE A 44 -5.07 5.58 -4.10
N GLY A 45 -4.85 5.15 -5.35
CA GLY A 45 -3.51 4.85 -5.84
C GLY A 45 -2.59 6.07 -5.94
N ALA A 46 -3.15 7.29 -5.93
CA ALA A 46 -2.36 8.51 -5.82
C ALA A 46 -1.62 8.62 -4.48
N THR A 47 -2.15 8.01 -3.40
CA THR A 47 -1.52 8.07 -2.07
C THR A 47 -0.26 7.20 -1.95
N LEU A 48 -0.04 6.26 -2.88
CA LEU A 48 1.17 5.45 -2.97
C LEU A 48 1.92 5.68 -4.30
N MET A 49 1.64 6.78 -5.01
CA MET A 49 2.25 7.04 -6.30
C MET A 49 3.74 7.41 -6.17
N PRO A 50 4.66 6.67 -6.83
CA PRO A 50 6.08 7.00 -6.81
C PRO A 50 6.35 8.45 -7.26
N GLY A 51 7.17 9.17 -6.50
CA GLY A 51 7.59 10.54 -6.80
C GLY A 51 6.63 11.66 -6.32
N LEU A 52 5.39 11.33 -5.93
CA LEU A 52 4.42 12.33 -5.44
C LEU A 52 4.81 12.86 -4.05
N VAL A 53 5.12 11.95 -3.13
CA VAL A 53 5.56 12.29 -1.77
C VAL A 53 7.08 12.27 -1.70
N LYS A 54 7.68 13.40 -1.30
CA LYS A 54 9.14 13.61 -1.33
C LYS A 54 9.84 13.27 0.00
N GLY A 55 9.06 12.94 1.03
CA GLY A 55 9.55 12.66 2.38
C GLY A 55 8.54 13.10 3.45
N HIS A 56 8.80 12.72 4.71
CA HIS A 56 7.85 12.90 5.82
C HIS A 56 7.42 14.36 6.06
N ALA A 57 8.31 15.33 5.87
CA ALA A 57 7.95 16.74 6.00
C ALA A 57 6.96 17.19 4.91
N HIS A 58 7.09 16.67 3.69
CA HIS A 58 6.12 16.91 2.63
C HIS A 58 4.80 16.19 2.92
N ALA A 59 4.89 14.93 3.36
CA ALA A 59 3.75 14.09 3.71
C ALA A 59 2.86 14.74 4.79
N ARG A 60 3.46 15.31 5.85
CA ARG A 60 2.71 16.05 6.87
C ARG A 60 1.93 17.24 6.31
N ARG A 61 2.49 17.99 5.34
CA ARG A 61 1.77 19.10 4.69
C ARG A 61 0.68 18.61 3.74
N ILE A 62 0.87 17.43 3.12
CA ILE A 62 -0.14 16.83 2.25
C ILE A 62 -1.42 16.53 3.03
N ASN A 63 -1.34 16.16 4.31
CA ASN A 63 -2.52 15.84 5.13
C ASN A 63 -3.56 16.98 5.18
N ASP A 64 -3.12 18.24 5.09
CA ASP A 64 -3.95 19.44 5.13
C ASP A 64 -4.27 20.02 3.74
N SER A 65 -3.76 19.39 2.68
CA SER A 65 -3.88 19.87 1.30
C SER A 65 -5.26 19.59 0.69
N ALA A 66 -5.61 20.31 -0.38
CA ALA A 66 -6.81 20.03 -1.16
C ALA A 66 -6.83 18.58 -1.69
N PHE A 67 -5.68 18.07 -2.13
CA PHE A 67 -5.53 16.68 -2.57
C PHE A 67 -5.99 15.68 -1.50
N MET A 68 -5.52 15.83 -0.26
CA MET A 68 -5.91 14.89 0.80
C MET A 68 -7.35 15.11 1.27
N LYS A 69 -7.88 16.33 1.18
CA LYS A 69 -9.31 16.59 1.42
C LYS A 69 -10.19 15.83 0.43
N ASP A 70 -9.83 15.82 -0.85
CA ASP A 70 -10.57 15.07 -1.87
C ASP A 70 -10.50 13.56 -1.62
N ILE A 71 -9.33 13.03 -1.25
CA ILE A 71 -9.17 11.62 -0.89
C ILE A 71 -10.02 11.26 0.34
N LYS A 72 -9.99 12.08 1.39
CA LYS A 72 -10.78 11.88 2.62
C LYS A 72 -12.28 11.95 2.33
N ALA A 73 -12.73 12.84 1.45
CA ALA A 73 -14.13 12.91 1.03
C ALA A 73 -14.60 11.62 0.33
N ILE A 74 -13.74 10.99 -0.49
CA ILE A 74 -14.04 9.69 -1.10
C ILE A 74 -14.13 8.60 -0.02
N ILE A 75 -13.23 8.62 0.98
CA ILE A 75 -13.27 7.66 2.09
C ILE A 75 -14.59 7.80 2.88
N GLU A 76 -15.00 9.03 3.18
CA GLU A 76 -16.24 9.35 3.89
C GLU A 76 -17.50 8.96 3.10
N GLN A 77 -17.51 9.17 1.78
CA GLN A 77 -18.58 8.67 0.90
C GLN A 77 -18.69 7.13 0.95
N GLY A 78 -17.57 6.44 1.20
CA GLY A 78 -17.53 5.01 1.44
C GLY A 78 -18.04 4.56 2.81
N GLY A 79 -18.45 5.49 3.69
CA GLY A 79 -18.90 5.19 5.05
C GLY A 79 -17.78 4.96 6.06
N VAL A 80 -16.54 5.37 5.74
CA VAL A 80 -15.36 5.18 6.58
C VAL A 80 -14.78 6.54 6.96
N HIS A 81 -14.15 6.65 8.13
CA HIS A 81 -13.50 7.88 8.58
C HIS A 81 -12.01 7.66 8.84
N VAL A 82 -11.18 8.65 8.46
CA VAL A 82 -9.75 8.65 8.77
C VAL A 82 -9.53 9.14 10.20
N LEU A 83 -9.06 8.25 11.07
CA LEU A 83 -8.75 8.60 12.47
C LEU A 83 -7.34 9.15 12.65
N ALA A 84 -6.39 8.68 11.83
CA ALA A 84 -5.01 9.13 11.85
C ALA A 84 -4.37 8.97 10.47
N ASP A 85 -3.65 10.00 10.02
CA ASP A 85 -2.83 9.93 8.81
C ASP A 85 -1.48 9.28 9.16
N ALA A 86 -1.07 8.25 8.42
CA ALA A 86 0.20 7.56 8.60
C ALA A 86 0.99 7.50 7.29
N TRP A 87 2.24 7.94 7.34
CA TRP A 87 3.17 7.91 6.21
C TRP A 87 4.41 7.13 6.60
N LEU A 88 4.75 6.12 5.81
CA LEU A 88 5.90 5.25 6.01
C LEU A 88 6.85 5.45 4.82
N ALA A 89 8.13 5.67 5.10
CA ALA A 89 9.14 5.56 4.06
C ALA A 89 9.28 4.09 3.65
N GLY A 90 9.28 3.87 2.34
CA GLY A 90 9.51 2.57 1.76
C GLY A 90 10.98 2.29 1.45
N ALA A 91 11.22 1.07 1.00
CA ALA A 91 12.49 0.61 0.43
C ALA A 91 12.25 -0.51 -0.58
N PHE A 92 13.28 -0.80 -1.38
CA PHE A 92 13.29 -1.97 -2.26
C PHE A 92 14.09 -3.10 -1.63
N GLY A 93 13.44 -4.26 -1.50
CA GLY A 93 14.06 -5.51 -1.07
C GLY A 93 14.25 -6.43 -2.27
N SER A 94 15.34 -7.19 -2.28
CA SER A 94 15.64 -8.17 -3.32
C SER A 94 16.31 -9.39 -2.69
N LYS A 95 16.04 -10.57 -3.23
CA LYS A 95 16.60 -11.84 -2.76
C LYS A 95 18.10 -11.95 -3.03
N ASP A 96 18.56 -11.40 -4.15
CA ASP A 96 19.91 -11.66 -4.68
C ASP A 96 20.83 -10.44 -4.66
N LYS A 97 20.42 -9.33 -5.29
CA LYS A 97 21.24 -8.13 -5.48
C LYS A 97 20.48 -6.86 -5.14
N CYS A 98 21.16 -5.83 -4.63
CA CYS A 98 20.56 -4.53 -4.40
C CYS A 98 20.00 -3.93 -5.69
N ILE A 99 18.79 -3.36 -5.62
CA ILE A 99 18.18 -2.59 -6.71
C ILE A 99 18.46 -1.12 -6.42
N LYS A 100 19.34 -0.49 -7.22
CA LYS A 100 19.76 0.90 -7.03
C LYS A 100 19.40 1.79 -8.23
N ARG A 101 19.20 1.19 -9.39
CA ARG A 101 18.82 1.87 -10.64
C ARG A 101 17.74 1.09 -11.37
N PRO A 102 16.95 1.71 -12.25
CA PRO A 102 15.88 1.03 -12.98
C PRO A 102 16.36 -0.23 -13.72
N GLU A 103 17.58 -0.22 -14.27
CA GLU A 103 18.14 -1.34 -15.03
C GLU A 103 18.35 -2.59 -14.18
N ASP A 104 18.52 -2.43 -12.86
CA ASP A 104 18.66 -3.55 -11.92
C ASP A 104 17.34 -4.36 -11.79
N ALA A 105 16.21 -3.79 -12.21
CA ALA A 105 14.89 -4.42 -12.14
C ALA A 105 14.55 -5.28 -13.37
N ALA A 106 15.27 -5.11 -14.48
CA ALA A 106 14.94 -5.73 -15.75
C ALA A 106 14.92 -7.26 -15.64
N GLY A 107 13.81 -7.87 -16.05
CA GLY A 107 13.61 -9.33 -16.02
C GLY A 107 13.29 -9.91 -14.63
N LEU A 108 13.26 -9.11 -13.56
CA LEU A 108 12.86 -9.58 -12.24
C LEU A 108 11.33 -9.77 -12.17
N LYS A 109 10.90 -10.74 -11.35
CA LYS A 109 9.53 -10.82 -10.82
C LYS A 109 9.44 -10.02 -9.54
N VAL A 110 8.76 -8.88 -9.55
CA VAL A 110 8.72 -7.95 -8.42
C VAL A 110 7.34 -7.92 -7.81
N ARG A 111 7.27 -8.11 -6.49
CA ARG A 111 6.05 -7.82 -5.74
C ARG A 111 5.83 -6.32 -5.72
N SER A 112 4.65 -5.87 -6.17
CA SER A 112 4.24 -4.47 -6.10
C SER A 112 3.22 -4.21 -4.99
N ALA A 113 3.39 -3.15 -4.19
CA ALA A 113 2.39 -2.73 -3.21
C ALA A 113 1.15 -2.09 -3.82
N GLY A 114 1.25 -1.66 -5.09
CA GLY A 114 0.26 -0.77 -5.69
C GLY A 114 0.24 -0.80 -7.20
N SER A 115 -0.83 -0.27 -7.79
CA SER A 115 -0.98 -0.17 -9.25
C SER A 115 0.02 0.83 -9.87
N THR A 116 0.30 1.92 -9.17
CA THR A 116 1.25 2.97 -9.60
C THR A 116 2.69 2.50 -9.48
N PHE A 117 3.05 1.82 -8.38
CA PHE A 117 4.33 1.11 -8.27
C PHE A 117 4.47 0.00 -9.32
N ALA A 118 3.39 -0.72 -9.64
CA ALA A 118 3.42 -1.78 -10.65
C ALA A 118 3.75 -1.20 -12.03
N GLN A 119 3.19 -0.03 -12.37
CA GLN A 119 3.54 0.69 -13.61
C GLN A 119 5.00 1.16 -13.61
N MET A 120 5.51 1.68 -12.49
CA MET A 120 6.92 2.06 -12.35
C MET A 120 7.85 0.86 -12.60
N TRP A 121 7.57 -0.28 -11.96
CA TRP A 121 8.34 -1.51 -12.13
C TRP A 121 8.28 -2.07 -13.55
N ALA A 122 7.08 -2.09 -14.15
CA ALA A 122 6.91 -2.52 -15.54
C ALA A 122 7.67 -1.61 -16.51
N GLY A 123 7.67 -0.29 -16.27
CA GLY A 123 8.48 0.67 -17.01
C GLY A 123 10.00 0.45 -16.87
N ALA A 124 10.44 -0.19 -15.78
CA ALA A 124 11.82 -0.62 -15.56
C ALA A 124 12.12 -2.04 -16.11
N GLY A 125 11.18 -2.68 -16.80
CA GLY A 125 11.35 -3.99 -17.43
C GLY A 125 11.14 -5.18 -16.48
N ALA A 126 10.54 -4.97 -15.30
CA ALA A 126 10.15 -6.04 -14.40
C ALA A 126 8.77 -6.62 -14.75
N SER A 127 8.52 -7.86 -14.33
CA SER A 127 7.19 -8.47 -14.29
C SER A 127 6.60 -8.37 -12.89
N ILE A 128 5.28 -8.26 -12.77
CA ILE A 128 4.63 -7.89 -11.50
C ILE A 128 3.96 -9.09 -10.84
N VAL A 129 4.16 -9.22 -9.53
CA VAL A 129 3.41 -10.08 -8.63
C VAL A 129 2.57 -9.19 -7.71
N SER A 130 1.25 -9.36 -7.71
CA SER A 130 0.34 -8.54 -6.89
C SER A 130 -0.17 -9.34 -5.70
N ILE A 131 0.39 -9.08 -4.51
CA ILE A 131 0.01 -9.71 -3.24
C ILE A 131 0.14 -8.70 -2.09
N PRO A 132 -0.60 -8.87 -0.98
CA PRO A 132 -0.44 -8.01 0.19
C PRO A 132 0.94 -8.18 0.85
N SER A 133 1.38 -7.16 1.58
CA SER A 133 2.69 -7.10 2.24
C SER A 133 2.91 -8.25 3.22
N SER A 134 1.85 -8.77 3.83
CA SER A 134 1.89 -9.94 4.72
C SER A 134 2.34 -11.23 4.02
N GLU A 135 2.29 -11.30 2.69
CA GLU A 135 2.66 -12.49 1.91
C GLU A 135 4.04 -12.37 1.25
N VAL A 136 4.70 -11.21 1.37
CA VAL A 136 6.00 -10.93 0.74
C VAL A 136 7.07 -11.93 1.17
N TYR A 137 7.14 -12.26 2.46
CA TYR A 137 8.12 -13.21 2.97
C TYR A 137 8.01 -14.58 2.26
N ASN A 138 6.80 -15.13 2.21
CA ASN A 138 6.54 -16.42 1.58
C ASN A 138 6.79 -16.36 0.06
N ALA A 139 6.39 -15.27 -0.60
CA ALA A 139 6.61 -15.10 -2.04
C ALA A 139 8.10 -15.06 -2.40
N LEU A 140 8.92 -14.38 -1.61
CA LEU A 140 10.38 -14.36 -1.78
C LEU A 140 11.01 -15.73 -1.47
N GLN A 141 10.56 -16.39 -0.40
CA GLN A 141 11.04 -17.71 0.00
C GLN A 141 10.79 -18.76 -1.09
N GLN A 142 9.57 -18.79 -1.64
CA GLN A 142 9.14 -19.74 -2.67
C GLN A 142 9.62 -19.36 -4.08
N GLY A 143 10.18 -18.16 -4.26
CA GLY A 143 10.64 -17.67 -5.57
C GLY A 143 9.50 -17.26 -6.51
N VAL A 144 8.29 -17.04 -5.98
CA VAL A 144 7.18 -16.42 -6.72
C VAL A 144 7.54 -14.99 -7.09
N ALA A 145 8.15 -14.26 -6.15
CA ALA A 145 8.78 -12.96 -6.37
C ALA A 145 10.28 -13.05 -6.05
N GLN A 146 11.06 -12.18 -6.68
CA GLN A 146 12.50 -12.03 -6.48
C GLN A 146 12.86 -10.72 -5.77
N ALA A 147 11.96 -9.74 -5.84
CA ALA A 147 12.09 -8.44 -5.19
C ALA A 147 10.74 -7.87 -4.77
N THR A 148 10.75 -6.76 -4.03
CA THR A 148 9.56 -6.10 -3.49
C THR A 148 9.81 -4.62 -3.26
N ASP A 149 8.80 -3.78 -3.44
CA ASP A 149 8.67 -2.51 -2.72
C ASP A 149 7.91 -2.69 -1.39
N THR A 150 8.18 -1.78 -0.44
CA THR A 150 7.63 -1.77 0.93
C THR A 150 7.06 -0.42 1.28
#